data_AF-A0A8T5MJZ6-F1
#
_entry.id   AF-A0A8T5MJZ6-F1
#
_cell.length_a   1.000
_cell.length_b   1.000
_cell.length_c   1.000
_cell.angle_alpha   90.00
_cell.angle_beta   90.00
_cell.angle_gamma   90.00
#
_symmetry.space_group_name_H-M   'P 1'
#
loop_
_entity.id
_entity.type
_entity.pdbx_description
1 polymer ?
#
loop_
_entity_poly.entity_id
_entity_poly.type
_entity_poly.pdbx_seq_one_letter_code
_entity_poly.pdbx_strand_id
1 'polypeptide(L)' 'MATTIGVSKEIRNALMSLKFEEGYRNLDQLISDLVAEHKKRKLLAASALFREKMEKTGLSLEDL' A
#
# COMPACT_ATOMS: atom_id res chain seq x y z
N MET A 1 -9.75 -13.08 13.89
CA MET A 1 -9.44 -12.03 14.88
C MET A 1 -10.14 -10.76 14.43
N ALA A 2 -10.92 -10.10 15.29
CA ALA A 2 -11.53 -8.82 14.96
C ALA A 2 -10.52 -7.71 15.30
N THR A 3 -10.18 -6.87 14.31
CA THR A 3 -9.29 -5.72 14.50
C THR A 3 -10.12 -4.45 14.44
N THR A 4 -10.23 -3.76 15.57
CA THR A 4 -10.94 -2.47 15.63
C THR A 4 -9.97 -1.36 15.28
N ILE A 5 -10.36 -0.50 14.33
CA ILE A 5 -9.55 0.63 13.88
C ILE A 5 -10.36 1.92 14.10
N GLY A 6 -9.78 2.88 14.83
CA GLY A 6 -10.35 4.21 14.95
C GLY A 6 -9.95 5.09 13.76
N VAL A 7 -10.92 5.66 13.07
CA VAL A 7 -10.69 6.59 11.95
C VAL A 7 -11.56 7.83 12.10
N SER A 8 -11.15 8.95 11.48
CA SER A 8 -11.97 10.16 11.46
C SER A 8 -13.26 9.94 10.66
N LYS A 9 -14.28 10.76 10.93
CA LYS A 9 -15.58 10.69 10.23
C LYS A 9 -15.43 10.89 8.72
N GLU A 10 -14.51 11.77 8.31
CA GLU A 10 -14.22 12.05 6.91
C GLU A 10 -13.65 10.82 6.20
N ILE A 11 -12.64 10.18 6.80
CA ILE A 11 -12.02 8.97 6.26
C ILE A 11 -13.04 7.83 6.19
N ARG A 12 -13.88 7.68 7.21
CA ARG A 12 -14.97 6.70 7.20
C ARG A 12 -15.91 6.90 6.01
N ASN A 13 -16.29 8.14 5.72
CA ASN A 13 -17.17 8.44 4.60
C ASN A 13 -16.48 8.13 3.26
N ALA A 14 -15.21 8.52 3.10
CA ALA A 14 -14.43 8.22 1.90
C ALA A 14 -14.30 6.71 1.66
N LEU A 15 -14.00 5.92 2.70
CA LEU A 15 -13.92 4.45 2.61
C LEU A 15 -15.26 3.83 2.22
N MET A 16 -16.37 4.35 2.74
CA MET A 16 -17.70 3.88 2.37
C MET A 16 -18.03 4.21 0.91
N SER A 17 -17.74 5.42 0.44
CA SER A 17 -17.93 5.79 -0.97
C SER A 17 -17.10 4.89 -1.89
N LEU A 18 -15.82 4.72 -1.58
CA LEU A 18 -14.89 3.89 -2.36
C LEU A 18 -15.34 2.42 -2.40
N LYS A 19 -15.87 1.90 -1.29
CA LYS A 19 -16.46 0.56 -1.23
C LYS A 19 -17.59 0.39 -2.26
N PHE A 20 -18.48 1.37 -2.36
CA PHE A 20 -19.61 1.31 -3.31
C PHE A 20 -19.17 1.51 -4.75
N GLU A 21 -18.24 2.43 -5.01
CA GLU A 21 -17.72 2.73 -6.34
C GLU A 21 -17.00 1.53 -6.96
N GLU A 22 -16.17 0.83 -6.18
CA GLU A 22 -15.43 -0.35 -6.65
C GLU A 22 -16.17 -1.68 -6.43
N GLY A 23 -17.36 -1.65 -5.84
CA GLY A 23 -18.21 -2.83 -5.69
C GLY A 23 -17.74 -3.85 -4.63
N TYR A 24 -16.97 -3.42 -3.63
CA TYR A 24 -16.53 -4.32 -2.55
C TYR A 24 -17.71 -4.75 -1.66
N ARG A 25 -17.70 -6.02 -1.23
CA ARG A 25 -18.77 -6.57 -0.38
C ARG A 25 -18.70 -6.06 1.06
N ASN A 26 -17.50 -5.90 1.59
CA ASN A 26 -17.23 -5.40 2.94
C ASN A 26 -16.01 -4.46 2.96
N LEU A 27 -15.86 -3.71 4.05
CA LEU A 27 -14.74 -2.79 4.22
C LEU A 27 -13.41 -3.54 4.42
N ASP A 28 -13.45 -4.76 4.96
CA ASP A 28 -12.24 -5.56 5.22
C ASP A 28 -11.53 -5.96 3.92
N GLN A 29 -12.28 -6.29 2.88
CA GLN A 29 -11.75 -6.54 1.53
C GLN A 29 -11.08 -5.30 0.97
N LEU A 30 -11.78 -4.17 0.98
CA LEU A 30 -11.23 -2.88 0.54
C LEU A 30 -9.94 -2.53 1.29
N ILE A 31 -9.94 -2.65 2.62
CA ILE A 31 -8.76 -2.36 3.45
C ILE A 31 -7.60 -3.31 3.12
N SER A 32 -7.87 -4.59 2.91
CA SER A 32 -6.83 -5.57 2.56
C SER A 32 -6.15 -5.22 1.24
N ASP A 33 -6.93 -4.84 0.23
CA ASP A 33 -6.40 -4.47 -1.09
C ASP A 33 -5.64 -3.14 -1.03
N LEU A 34 -6.16 -2.14 -0.29
CA LEU A 34 -5.45 -0.89 -0.03
C LEU A 34 -4.10 -1.13 0.67
N VAL A 35 -4.04 -2.04 1.64
CA VAL A 35 -2.80 -2.40 2.33
C VAL A 35 -1.82 -3.10 1.37
N ALA A 36 -2.32 -4.00 0.52
CA ALA A 36 -1.49 -4.67 -0.49
C ALA A 36 -0.89 -3.66 -1.47
N GLU A 37 -1.72 -2.74 -1.98
CA GLU A 37 -1.30 -1.69 -2.89
C GLU A 37 -0.31 -0.72 -2.23
N HIS A 38 -0.53 -0.34 -0.97
CA HIS A 38 0.42 0.47 -0.19
C HIS A 38 1.78 -0.24 -0.04
N LYS A 39 1.78 -1.54 0.30
CA LYS A 39 3.01 -2.35 0.39
C LYS A 39 3.73 -2.43 -0.94
N LYS A 40 3.00 -2.63 -2.04
CA LYS A 40 3.55 -2.66 -3.40
C LYS A 40 4.22 -1.33 -3.76
N ARG A 41 3.54 -0.21 -3.51
CA ARG A 41 4.12 1.14 -3.72
C ARG A 41 5.35 1.37 -2.87
N LYS A 42 5.33 0.96 -1.60
CA LYS A 42 6.49 1.06 -0.71
C LYS A 42 7.67 0.20 -1.22
N LEU A 43 7.40 -1.00 -1.71
CA LEU A 43 8.42 -1.86 -2.33
C LEU A 43 8.98 -1.25 -3.62
N LEU A 44 8.13 -0.67 -4.47
CA LEU A 44 8.57 0.02 -5.68
C LEU A 44 9.42 1.25 -5.35
N ALA A 45 9.01 2.05 -4.36
CA ALA A 45 9.80 3.19 -3.90
C ALA A 45 11.14 2.75 -3.30
N ALA A 46 11.14 1.68 -2.51
CA ALA A 46 12.36 1.08 -1.98
C ALA A 46 13.25 0.54 -3.11
N SER A 47 12.67 -0.09 -4.15
CA SER A 47 13.41 -0.57 -5.32
C SER A 47 14.00 0.58 -6.14
N ALA A 48 13.27 1.69 -6.30
CA ALA A 48 13.77 2.88 -6.96
C ALA A 48 14.95 3.50 -6.19
N LEU A 49 14.79 3.69 -4.88
CA LEU A 49 15.88 4.16 -4.00
C LEU A 49 17.05 3.19 -3.96
N PHE A 50 16.78 1.90 -4.03
CA PHE A 50 17.80 0.85 -4.05
C PHE A 50 18.59 0.88 -5.36
N ARG A 51 17.91 0.98 -6.51
CA ARG A 51 18.57 1.16 -7.82
C ARG A 51 19.38 2.45 -7.87
N GLU A 52 18.83 3.55 -7.38
CA GLU A 52 19.55 4.83 -7.32
C GLU A 52 20.80 4.72 -6.43
N LYS A 53 20.70 4.03 -5.29
CA LYS A 53 21.87 3.78 -4.44
C LYS A 53 22.88 2.86 -5.12
N MET A 54 22.43 1.78 -5.76
CA MET A 54 23.28 0.82 -6.48
C MET A 54 24.06 1.50 -7.61
N GLU A 55 23.40 2.38 -8.39
CA GLU A 55 24.04 3.21 -9.41
C GLU A 55 25.09 4.15 -8.80
N LYS A 56 24.80 4.77 -7.64
CA LYS A 56 25.77 5.66 -6.94
C LYS A 56 26.95 4.91 -6.32
N THR A 57 26.75 3.67 -5.88
CA THR A 57 27.80 2.85 -5.26
C THR A 57 28.52 1.93 -6.26
N GLY A 58 28.10 1.90 -7.54
CA GLY A 58 28.68 1.05 -8.56
C GLY A 58 28.47 -0.45 -8.34
N LEU A 59 27.45 -0.83 -7.56
CA LEU A 59 27.14 -2.23 -7.25
C LEU A 59 26.13 -2.77 -8.27
N SER A 60 26.41 -3.96 -8.81
CA SER A 60 25.46 -4.68 -9.66
C SER A 60 24.60 -5.64 -8.81
N LEU A 61 23.43 -6.03 -9.33
CA LEU A 61 22.58 -7.03 -8.68
C LEU A 61 23.28 -8.41 -8.54
N GLU A 62 24.36 -8.63 -9.28
CA GLU A 62 25.15 -9.87 -9.27
C GLU A 62 26.20 -9.87 -8.13
N ASP A 63 26.45 -8.71 -7.51
CA ASP A 63 27.40 -8.56 -6.39
C ASP A 63 26.76 -8.79 -5.00
N LEU A 64 25.46 -9.10 -4.96
CA LEU A 64 24.64 -9.36 -3.76
C LEU A 64 24.24 -10.82 -3.65
#